data_AF-A0A284RAB7-F1
#
_entry.id   AF-A0A284RAB7-F1
#
_cell.length_a   1.000
_cell.length_b   1.000
_cell.length_c   1.000
_cell.angle_alpha   90.00
_cell.angle_beta   90.00
_cell.angle_gamma   90.00
#
_symmetry.space_group_name_H-M   'P 1'
#
loop_
_entity.id
_entity.type
_entity.pdbx_description
1 polymer ?
#
loop_
_entity_poly.entity_id
_entity_poly.type
_entity_poly.pdbx_seq_one_letter_code
_entity_poly.pdbx_strand_id
1 'polypeptide(L)'
;MQSVLRNVAKLGPYRSLARNTTLAAPSAQRLCVRPQFVRTLVTKRYTKDHETVTFDDSTGIGIVTITDHAQSSLGDVVFVELAEIGTEVEQGGHIGAVESVKAASDIYAPVSGLVEEINTTLASQPGLLNKSPEEQGWLCKIKVSDPSELEGLLTEEQYKAENNIES
;
A
#
# COMPACT_ATOMS: atom_id res chain seq x y z
N MET A 1 -7.17 -51.01 -40.87
CA MET A 1 -6.30 -51.99 -41.56
C MET A 1 -5.24 -51.18 -42.29
N GLN A 2 -4.04 -51.08 -41.71
CA GLN A 2 -2.82 -51.82 -42.14
C GLN A 2 -2.33 -51.34 -43.50
N SER A 3 -1.30 -50.49 -43.53
CA SER A 3 0.12 -50.87 -43.61
C SER A 3 0.61 -50.86 -45.07
N VAL A 4 1.43 -49.88 -45.41
CA VAL A 4 2.41 -50.03 -46.51
C VAL A 4 3.79 -49.88 -45.88
N LEU A 5 4.30 -51.04 -45.46
CA LEU A 5 5.71 -51.40 -45.32
C LEU A 5 6.22 -51.64 -46.76
N ARG A 6 7.47 -51.52 -47.19
CA ARG A 6 8.83 -51.47 -46.63
C ARG A 6 9.71 -51.27 -47.89
N ASN A 7 10.88 -50.65 -47.79
CA ASN A 7 12.12 -51.42 -48.01
C ASN A 7 13.39 -50.65 -47.70
N VAL A 8 14.28 -51.41 -47.07
CA VAL A 8 15.60 -51.06 -46.54
C VAL A 8 16.63 -51.83 -47.35
N ALA A 9 17.73 -51.17 -47.71
CA ALA A 9 19.06 -51.71 -48.00
C ALA A 9 19.91 -50.51 -48.49
N LYS A 10 21.18 -50.29 -48.15
CA LYS A 10 22.27 -51.22 -47.82
C LYS A 10 23.39 -50.42 -47.13
N LEU A 11 24.12 -51.12 -46.28
CA LEU A 11 25.32 -50.69 -45.56
C LEU A 11 26.55 -50.57 -46.47
N GLY A 12 27.47 -49.66 -46.12
CA GLY A 12 28.86 -49.66 -46.60
C GLY A 12 29.71 -48.57 -45.94
N PRO A 13 31.01 -48.79 -45.66
CA PRO A 13 31.68 -48.30 -44.45
C PRO A 13 32.83 -47.31 -44.73
N TYR A 14 33.52 -46.94 -43.64
CA TYR A 14 34.92 -46.48 -43.51
C TYR A 14 35.15 -45.03 -43.06
N ARG A 15 35.45 -44.94 -41.75
CA ARG A 15 36.74 -44.51 -41.17
C ARG A 15 37.22 -43.09 -41.52
N SER A 16 37.30 -42.22 -40.51
CA SER A 16 38.59 -41.67 -40.02
C SER A 16 38.42 -40.46 -39.09
N LEU A 17 38.90 -40.66 -37.86
CA LEU A 17 39.72 -39.76 -37.04
C LEU A 17 39.27 -38.30 -36.77
N ALA A 18 38.95 -38.10 -35.49
CA ALA A 18 39.49 -37.08 -34.59
C ALA A 18 39.40 -35.59 -35.00
N ARG A 19 38.75 -34.81 -34.13
CA ARG A 19 39.45 -33.83 -33.30
C ARG A 19 38.55 -33.26 -32.20
N ASN A 20 39.15 -33.09 -31.03
CA ASN A 20 38.61 -32.39 -29.86
C ASN A 20 38.16 -30.98 -30.23
N THR A 21 36.95 -30.62 -29.83
CA THR A 21 36.55 -29.23 -29.60
C THR A 21 36.08 -29.12 -28.15
N THR A 22 36.93 -28.50 -27.36
CA THR A 22 36.70 -28.03 -26.00
C THR A 22 35.36 -27.29 -25.89
N LEU A 23 34.46 -27.80 -25.05
CA LEU A 23 33.26 -27.09 -24.60
C LEU A 23 33.70 -25.92 -23.71
N ALA A 24 33.75 -24.72 -24.28
CA ALA A 24 33.83 -23.49 -23.50
C ALA A 24 32.44 -23.24 -22.90
N ALA A 25 32.28 -23.48 -21.60
CA ALA A 25 31.09 -23.11 -20.87
C ALA A 25 31.00 -21.57 -20.78
N PRO A 26 29.83 -20.95 -21.06
CA PRO A 26 29.67 -19.53 -20.80
C PRO A 26 29.72 -19.32 -19.28
N SER A 27 30.66 -18.48 -18.85
CA SER A 27 30.71 -17.96 -17.49
C SER A 27 29.45 -17.14 -17.26
N ALA A 28 28.45 -17.77 -16.63
CA ALA A 28 27.28 -17.08 -16.12
C ALA A 28 27.75 -16.19 -14.97
N GLN A 29 28.08 -14.94 -15.30
CA GLN A 29 28.22 -13.89 -14.32
C GLN A 29 26.85 -13.76 -13.64
N ARG A 30 26.69 -14.40 -12.49
CA ARG A 30 25.60 -14.09 -11.57
C ARG A 30 25.81 -12.63 -11.18
N LEU A 31 25.03 -11.75 -11.80
CA LEU A 31 24.81 -10.41 -11.29
C LEU A 31 24.30 -10.58 -9.86
N CYS A 32 25.17 -10.34 -8.88
CA CYS A 32 24.72 -10.05 -7.53
C CYS A 32 24.03 -8.68 -7.62
N VAL A 33 22.72 -8.69 -7.83
CA VAL A 33 21.92 -7.49 -7.66
C VAL A 33 22.07 -7.12 -6.18
N ARG A 34 22.88 -6.10 -5.91
CA ARG A 34 22.96 -5.51 -4.58
C ARG A 34 21.54 -5.07 -4.23
N PRO A 35 20.98 -5.47 -3.08
CA PRO A 35 19.74 -4.88 -2.64
C PRO A 35 20.04 -3.39 -2.46
N GLN A 36 19.40 -2.55 -3.26
CA GLN A 36 19.46 -1.11 -3.10
C GLN A 36 18.89 -0.86 -1.70
N PHE A 37 19.74 -0.44 -0.76
CA PHE A 37 19.28 0.02 0.56
C PHE A 37 18.60 1.37 0.32
N VAL A 38 17.33 1.33 -0.09
CA VAL A 38 16.52 2.54 -0.23
C VAL A 38 16.17 2.97 1.19
N ARG A 39 16.60 4.17 1.57
CA ARG A 39 16.12 4.78 2.82
C ARG A 39 14.66 5.13 2.59
N THR A 40 13.75 4.37 3.17
CA THR A 40 12.34 4.71 3.17
C THR A 40 12.15 6.02 3.95
N LEU A 41 11.58 7.03 3.31
CA LEU A 41 11.08 8.21 3.98
C LEU A 41 9.60 7.97 4.26
N VAL A 42 9.22 8.11 5.53
CA VAL A 42 7.83 8.07 5.96
C VAL A 42 7.45 9.50 6.34
N THR A 43 6.45 10.04 5.65
CA THR A 43 6.01 11.43 5.83
C THR A 43 4.61 11.44 6.41
N LYS A 44 4.40 12.12 7.54
CA LYS A 44 3.09 12.31 8.15
C LYS A 44 2.57 13.72 7.84
N ARG A 45 1.32 13.80 7.39
CA ARG A 45 0.62 15.06 7.07
C ARG A 45 -0.77 15.06 7.68
N TYR A 46 -1.32 16.25 7.84
CA TYR A 46 -2.58 16.51 8.54
C TYR A 46 -3.54 17.31 7.65
N THR A 47 -4.82 17.05 7.78
CA THR A 47 -5.89 17.87 7.17
C THR A 47 -6.41 18.88 8.18
N LYS A 48 -7.28 19.79 7.72
CA LYS A 48 -8.00 20.72 8.59
C LYS A 48 -9.14 20.03 9.35
N ASP A 49 -9.69 18.95 8.77
CA ASP A 49 -10.80 18.18 9.33
C ASP A 49 -10.33 17.09 10.31
N HIS A 50 -9.08 17.19 10.77
CA HIS A 50 -8.47 16.36 11.83
C HIS A 50 -8.20 14.90 11.45
N GLU A 51 -8.06 14.61 10.16
CA GLU A 51 -7.48 13.37 9.63
C GLU A 51 -5.96 13.51 9.41
N THR A 52 -5.29 12.36 9.34
CA THR A 52 -3.87 12.29 9.02
C THR A 52 -3.61 11.25 7.95
N VAL A 53 -2.55 11.47 7.17
CA VAL A 53 -2.00 10.50 6.25
C VAL A 53 -0.53 10.28 6.59
N THR A 54 -0.18 9.03 6.85
CA THR A 54 1.23 8.60 6.98
C THR A 54 1.62 7.90 5.69
N PHE A 55 2.41 8.57 4.87
CA PHE A 55 2.82 8.12 3.54
C PHE A 55 4.20 7.47 3.57
N ASP A 56 4.32 6.31 2.95
CA ASP A 56 5.57 5.60 2.74
C ASP A 56 5.96 5.65 1.26
N ASP A 57 7.03 6.40 0.95
CA ASP A 57 7.56 6.59 -0.41
C ASP A 57 8.02 5.28 -1.08
N SER A 58 8.38 4.26 -0.31
CA SER A 58 8.88 2.99 -0.84
C SER A 58 7.77 2.06 -1.32
N THR A 59 6.62 2.11 -0.66
CA THR A 59 5.44 1.29 -1.00
C THR A 59 4.41 2.08 -1.81
N GLY A 60 4.42 3.41 -1.73
CA GLY A 60 3.39 4.28 -2.31
C GLY A 60 2.07 4.23 -1.54
N ILE A 61 2.10 3.75 -0.29
CA ILE A 61 0.90 3.56 0.55
C ILE A 61 0.79 4.71 1.55
N GLY A 62 -0.39 5.33 1.59
CA GLY A 62 -0.81 6.28 2.62
C GLY A 62 -1.74 5.61 3.63
N ILE A 63 -1.37 5.57 4.90
CA ILE A 63 -2.23 5.09 5.99
C ILE A 63 -3.04 6.27 6.50
N VAL A 64 -4.37 6.17 6.41
CA VAL A 64 -5.29 7.21 6.88
C VAL A 64 -5.76 6.91 8.30
N THR A 65 -5.65 7.90 9.19
CA THR A 65 -6.08 7.82 10.59
C THR A 65 -6.78 9.11 11.00
N ILE A 66 -7.45 9.13 12.15
CA ILE A 66 -7.87 10.37 12.80
C ILE A 66 -6.82 10.83 13.83
N THR A 67 -6.83 12.10 14.18
CA THR A 67 -6.00 12.63 15.26
C THR A 67 -6.58 12.36 16.65
N ASP A 68 -5.76 12.46 17.68
CA ASP A 68 -6.22 12.40 19.08
C ASP A 68 -7.24 13.49 19.43
N HIS A 69 -7.09 14.67 18.83
CA HIS A 69 -8.04 15.77 18.99
C HIS A 69 -9.43 15.41 18.44
N ALA A 70 -9.48 14.76 17.27
CA ALA A 70 -10.73 14.31 16.67
C ALA A 70 -11.46 13.30 17.56
N GLN A 71 -10.78 12.25 18.01
CA GLN A 71 -11.42 11.22 18.85
C GLN A 71 -11.95 11.79 20.17
N SER A 72 -11.20 12.72 20.78
CA SER A 72 -11.60 13.38 22.03
C SER A 72 -12.86 14.24 21.84
N SER A 73 -12.96 14.92 20.69
CA SER A 73 -14.11 15.75 20.32
C SER A 73 -15.36 14.91 20.02
N LEU A 74 -15.18 13.75 19.37
CA LEU A 74 -16.26 12.80 19.11
C LEU A 74 -16.79 12.17 20.41
N GLY A 75 -15.90 11.87 21.36
CA GLY A 75 -16.20 11.08 22.55
C GLY A 75 -16.25 9.58 22.24
N ASP A 76 -17.00 8.81 23.02
CA ASP A 76 -17.02 7.34 22.93
C ASP A 76 -17.59 6.86 21.59
N VAL A 77 -16.72 6.34 20.72
CA VAL A 77 -17.08 5.84 19.39
C VAL A 77 -17.79 4.50 19.51
N VAL A 78 -18.95 4.40 18.86
CA VAL A 78 -19.82 3.21 18.89
C VAL A 78 -19.98 2.55 17.54
N PHE A 79 -19.69 3.26 16.45
CA PHE A 79 -19.83 2.73 15.10
C PHE A 79 -18.82 3.38 14.15
N VAL A 80 -18.36 2.59 13.18
CA VAL A 80 -17.43 3.01 12.13
C VAL A 80 -17.84 2.33 10.83
N GLU A 81 -18.01 3.13 9.79
CA GLU A 81 -18.24 2.68 8.41
C GLU A 81 -17.07 3.13 7.54
N LEU A 82 -16.60 2.23 6.66
CA LEU A 82 -15.47 2.47 5.76
C LEU A 82 -15.85 2.00 4.36
N ALA A 83 -15.25 2.64 3.35
CA ALA A 83 -15.38 2.26 1.95
C ALA A 83 -14.87 0.82 1.70
N GLU A 84 -15.29 0.23 0.58
CA GLU A 84 -14.84 -1.10 0.19
C GLU A 84 -13.42 -1.09 -0.38
N ILE A 85 -12.71 -2.20 -0.20
CA ILE A 85 -11.40 -2.41 -0.83
C ILE A 85 -11.57 -2.39 -2.36
N GLY A 86 -10.71 -1.65 -3.05
CA GLY A 86 -10.76 -1.44 -4.50
C GLY A 86 -11.51 -0.17 -4.91
N THR A 87 -12.09 0.57 -3.96
CA THR A 87 -12.74 1.86 -4.26
C THR A 87 -11.69 2.90 -4.66
N GLU A 88 -11.92 3.58 -5.79
CA GLU A 88 -11.17 4.76 -6.17
C GLU A 88 -11.75 5.99 -5.46
N VAL A 89 -10.87 6.78 -4.85
CA VAL A 89 -11.22 7.98 -4.08
C VAL A 89 -10.39 9.15 -4.56
N GLU A 90 -11.00 10.33 -4.63
CA GLU A 90 -10.32 11.59 -4.93
C GLU A 90 -10.02 12.34 -3.64
N GLN A 91 -9.06 13.26 -3.63
CA GLN A 91 -8.79 14.13 -2.48
C GLN A 91 -10.07 14.89 -2.08
N GLY A 92 -10.41 14.83 -0.79
CA GLY A 92 -11.66 15.36 -0.24
C GLY A 92 -12.89 14.49 -0.52
N GLY A 93 -12.73 13.34 -1.17
CA GLY A 93 -13.80 12.36 -1.39
C GLY A 93 -14.18 11.64 -0.10
N HIS A 94 -15.43 11.22 0.01
CA HIS A 94 -15.93 10.49 1.18
C HIS A 94 -15.36 9.06 1.24
N ILE A 95 -14.77 8.67 2.37
CA ILE A 95 -14.20 7.33 2.57
C ILE A 95 -14.86 6.52 3.68
N GLY A 96 -15.71 7.15 4.48
CA GLY A 96 -16.37 6.50 5.61
C GLY A 96 -16.94 7.51 6.59
N ALA A 97 -17.48 7.01 7.69
CA ALA A 97 -18.03 7.82 8.77
C ALA A 97 -17.75 7.17 10.13
N VAL A 98 -17.60 8.01 11.15
CA VAL A 98 -17.40 7.60 12.54
C VAL A 98 -18.52 8.19 13.38
N GLU A 99 -19.23 7.33 14.11
CA GLU A 99 -20.31 7.74 15.00
C GLU A 99 -20.01 7.42 16.46
N SER A 100 -20.33 8.38 17.31
CA SER A 100 -20.27 8.30 18.76
C SER A 100 -21.67 8.45 19.35
N VAL A 101 -21.77 8.32 20.68
CA VAL A 101 -23.02 8.61 21.40
C VAL A 101 -23.42 10.09 21.32
N LYS A 102 -22.48 10.99 20.96
CA LYS A 102 -22.65 12.45 21.03
C LYS A 102 -22.63 13.12 19.66
N ALA A 103 -21.95 12.55 18.68
CA ALA A 103 -21.71 13.15 17.38
C ALA A 103 -21.54 12.08 16.30
N ALA A 104 -21.68 12.50 15.05
CA ALA A 104 -21.27 11.73 13.89
C ALA A 104 -20.41 12.64 13.03
N SER A 105 -19.32 12.09 12.48
CA SER A 105 -18.46 12.81 11.54
C SER A 105 -18.17 11.92 10.35
N ASP A 106 -18.35 12.50 9.17
CA ASP A 106 -17.85 11.93 7.94
C ASP A 106 -16.32 12.00 7.94
N ILE A 107 -15.69 11.07 7.25
CA ILE A 107 -14.25 10.99 7.05
C ILE A 107 -13.97 11.15 5.56
N TYR A 108 -13.04 12.06 5.25
CA TYR A 108 -12.65 12.36 3.88
C TYR A 108 -11.25 11.83 3.55
N ALA A 109 -11.01 11.54 2.27
CA ALA A 109 -9.71 11.13 1.76
C ALA A 109 -8.75 12.32 1.77
N PRO A 110 -7.61 12.25 2.48
CA PRO A 110 -6.61 13.32 2.44
C PRO A 110 -5.89 13.41 1.07
N VAL A 111 -5.88 12.31 0.32
CA VAL A 111 -5.22 12.16 -0.98
C VAL A 111 -6.03 11.24 -1.90
N SER A 112 -5.89 11.46 -3.20
CA SER A 112 -6.47 10.66 -4.27
C SER A 112 -5.75 9.31 -4.41
N GLY A 113 -6.51 8.24 -4.60
CA GLY A 113 -5.94 6.91 -4.76
C GLY A 113 -6.94 5.77 -4.76
N LEU A 114 -6.41 4.55 -4.60
CA LEU A 114 -7.21 3.33 -4.51
C LEU A 114 -7.12 2.75 -3.11
N VAL A 115 -8.26 2.44 -2.49
CA VAL A 115 -8.31 1.81 -1.17
C VAL A 115 -7.82 0.36 -1.28
N GLU A 116 -6.63 0.07 -0.76
CA GLU A 116 -6.01 -1.26 -0.84
C GLU A 116 -6.37 -2.14 0.35
N GLU A 117 -6.54 -1.53 1.52
CA GLU A 117 -6.84 -2.24 2.76
C GLU A 117 -7.72 -1.39 3.69
N ILE A 118 -8.58 -2.04 4.46
CA ILE A 118 -9.41 -1.40 5.49
C ILE A 118 -9.28 -2.14 6.82
N ASN A 119 -9.45 -1.43 7.92
CA ASN A 119 -9.40 -2.03 9.24
C ASN A 119 -10.75 -2.64 9.63
N THR A 120 -10.97 -3.89 9.23
CA THR A 120 -12.19 -4.63 9.55
C THR A 120 -12.41 -4.84 11.05
N THR A 121 -11.37 -4.66 11.87
CA THR A 121 -11.47 -4.80 13.33
C THR A 121 -12.39 -3.74 13.93
N LEU A 122 -12.44 -2.54 13.34
CA LEU A 122 -13.22 -1.40 13.83
C LEU A 122 -14.73 -1.67 13.83
N ALA A 123 -15.23 -2.51 12.93
CA ALA A 123 -16.63 -2.92 12.91
C ALA A 123 -17.05 -3.69 14.19
N SER A 124 -16.11 -4.39 14.80
CA SER A 124 -16.33 -5.16 16.04
C SER A 124 -15.79 -4.47 17.30
N GLN A 125 -14.82 -3.57 17.13
CA GLN A 125 -14.11 -2.87 18.22
C GLN A 125 -13.92 -1.38 17.89
N PRO A 126 -15.01 -0.60 17.79
CA PRO A 126 -14.94 0.83 17.43
C PRO A 126 -14.14 1.66 18.45
N GLY A 127 -14.15 1.26 19.73
CA GLY A 127 -13.40 1.94 20.80
C GLY A 127 -11.87 1.91 20.65
N LEU A 128 -11.32 1.22 19.65
CA LEU A 128 -9.90 1.36 19.28
C LEU A 128 -9.56 2.77 18.80
N LEU A 129 -10.51 3.46 18.15
CA LEU A 129 -10.32 4.86 17.74
C LEU A 129 -10.10 5.80 18.92
N ASN A 130 -10.73 5.54 20.07
CA ASN A 130 -10.51 6.34 21.27
C ASN A 130 -9.19 5.98 22.00
N LYS A 131 -8.73 4.73 21.90
CA LYS A 131 -7.56 4.25 22.66
C LYS A 131 -6.24 4.45 21.93
N SER A 132 -6.23 4.24 20.62
CA SER A 132 -5.02 4.24 19.81
C SER A 132 -5.34 4.66 18.37
N PRO A 133 -5.82 5.91 18.17
CA PRO A 133 -6.33 6.39 16.88
C PRO A 133 -5.31 6.23 15.73
N GLU A 134 -4.02 6.40 16.02
CA GLU A 134 -2.97 6.36 15.00
C GLU A 134 -2.35 4.97 14.79
N GLU A 135 -2.42 4.08 15.78
CA GLU A 135 -1.80 2.76 15.70
C GLU A 135 -2.81 1.65 15.38
N GLN A 136 -3.74 1.38 16.29
CA GLN A 136 -4.73 0.31 16.12
C GLN A 136 -6.03 0.81 15.50
N GLY A 137 -6.25 2.12 15.54
CA GLY A 137 -7.41 2.84 15.01
C GLY A 137 -7.23 3.35 13.58
N TRP A 138 -6.23 2.88 12.84
CA TRP A 138 -6.12 3.23 11.42
C TRP A 138 -7.39 2.81 10.66
N LEU A 139 -7.82 3.65 9.71
CA LEU A 139 -9.09 3.48 9.01
C LEU A 139 -8.89 2.65 7.75
N CYS A 140 -8.07 3.15 6.84
CA CYS A 140 -7.75 2.50 5.58
C CYS A 140 -6.33 2.79 5.13
N LYS A 141 -5.86 1.99 4.16
CA LYS A 141 -4.63 2.22 3.41
C LYS A 141 -4.99 2.54 1.98
N ILE A 142 -4.49 3.67 1.50
CA ILE A 142 -4.73 4.17 0.16
C ILE A 142 -3.43 4.06 -0.62
N LYS A 143 -3.48 3.42 -1.77
CA LYS A 143 -2.43 3.49 -2.78
C LYS A 143 -2.53 4.86 -3.47
N VAL A 144 -1.61 5.75 -3.12
CA VAL A 144 -1.65 7.15 -3.55
C VAL A 144 -1.40 7.24 -5.05
N SER A 145 -2.28 7.93 -5.76
CA SER A 145 -2.16 8.15 -7.21
C SER A 145 -1.33 9.40 -7.53
N ASP A 146 -1.44 10.45 -6.72
CA ASP A 146 -0.68 11.68 -6.86
C ASP A 146 -0.02 12.10 -5.53
N PRO A 147 1.28 11.81 -5.33
CA PRO A 147 2.01 12.21 -4.13
C PRO A 147 2.14 13.73 -3.95
N SER A 148 1.96 14.54 -5.01
CA SER A 148 2.10 16.00 -4.90
C SER A 148 1.00 16.63 -4.05
N GLU A 149 -0.15 15.97 -3.92
CA GLU A 149 -1.25 16.39 -3.05
C GLU A 149 -0.84 16.46 -1.57
N LEU A 150 0.15 15.65 -1.15
CA LEU A 150 0.70 15.67 0.21
C LEU A 150 1.35 17.02 0.55
N GLU A 151 1.85 17.76 -0.44
CA GLU A 151 2.48 19.07 -0.22
C GLU A 151 1.46 20.13 0.22
N GLY A 152 0.21 20.00 -0.21
CA GLY A 152 -0.89 20.88 0.17
C GLY A 152 -1.45 20.63 1.57
N LEU A 153 -1.08 19.52 2.21
CA LEU A 153 -1.49 19.16 3.56
C LEU A 153 -0.59 19.79 4.62
N LEU A 154 -1.15 19.93 5.82
CA LEU A 154 -0.47 20.57 6.96
C LEU A 154 0.64 19.67 7.52
N THR A 155 1.73 20.29 7.97
CA THR A 155 2.71 19.63 8.85
C THR A 155 2.18 19.57 10.28
N GLU A 156 2.83 18.80 11.14
CA GLU A 156 2.46 18.70 12.55
C GLU A 156 2.48 20.08 13.25
N GLU A 157 3.49 20.90 12.96
CA GLU A 157 3.62 22.23 13.54
C GLU A 157 2.50 23.17 13.07
N GLN A 158 2.15 23.10 11.79
CA GLN A 158 1.05 23.89 11.22
C GLN A 158 -0.29 23.46 11.80
N TYR A 159 -0.54 22.16 11.93
CA TYR A 159 -1.77 21.62 12.51
C TYR A 159 -1.94 22.03 13.98
N LYS A 160 -0.86 21.96 14.78
CA LYS A 160 -0.88 22.41 16.18
C LYS A 160 -1.13 23.91 16.30
N ALA A 161 -0.51 24.71 15.44
CA ALA A 161 -0.70 26.16 15.43
C ALA A 161 -2.13 26.56 15.08
N GLU A 162 -2.74 25.92 14.07
CA GLU A 162 -4.13 26.20 13.65
C GLU A 162 -5.14 25.83 14.76
N ASN A 163 -4.89 24.72 15.47
CA ASN A 163 -5.79 24.22 16.51
C ASN A 163 -5.44 24.70 17.92
N ASN A 164 -4.45 25.58 18.05
CA ASN A 164 -3.96 26.13 19.32
C ASN A 164 -3.62 25.03 20.35
N ILE A 165 -2.97 23.97 19.88
CA ILE A 165 -2.53 22.83 20.71
C ILE A 165 -1.12 23.14 21.21
N GLU A 166 -0.98 23.40 22.52
CA GLU A 166 0.34 23.55 23.15
C GLU A 166 1.12 22.23 23.14
N SER A 167 2.41 22.32 22.82
CA SER A 167 3.33 21.17 22.68
C SER A 167 3.92 20.70 23.99
#